data_AF-A0A2K5BY76-F1
#
_entry.id   AF-A0A2K5BY76-F1
#
_cell.length_a   1.000
_cell.length_b   1.000
_cell.length_c   1.000
_cell.angle_alpha   90.00
_cell.angle_beta   90.00
_cell.angle_gamma   90.00
#
_symmetry.space_group_name_H-M   'P 1'
#
loop_
_entity.id
_entity.type
_entity.pdbx_description
1 polymer ?
#
loop_
_entity_poly.entity_id
_entity_poly.type
_entity_poly.pdbx_seq_one_letter_code
_entity_poly.pdbx_strand_id
1 'polypeptide(L)' 'MEMGRRIHLELRNRTPSDMKELVLDNSRLNEGKLEGLTDECEELEFLSTINVGLTSIANLTKLNKLKKLELKQVIQNV' A
#
# COMPACT_ATOMS: atom_id res chain seq x y z
N MET A 1 -0.82 -11.50 6.66
CA MET A 1 -1.68 -10.48 7.30
C MET A 1 -2.45 -9.76 6.20
N GLU A 2 -3.74 -9.46 6.40
CA GLU A 2 -4.53 -8.69 5.43
C GLU A 2 -4.01 -7.25 5.32
N MET A 3 -4.01 -6.70 4.10
CA MET A 3 -3.50 -5.35 3.83
C MET A 3 -4.24 -4.28 4.64
N GLY A 4 -5.59 -4.32 4.72
CA GLY A 4 -6.36 -3.37 5.52
C GLY A 4 -5.95 -3.38 7.00
N ARG A 5 -5.69 -4.57 7.58
CA ARG A 5 -5.18 -4.70 8.94
C ARG A 5 -3.77 -4.13 9.10
N ARG A 6 -2.90 -4.29 8.09
CA ARG A 6 -1.55 -3.73 8.10
C ARG A 6 -1.59 -2.20 8.12
N ILE A 7 -2.44 -1.60 7.30
CA ILE A 7 -2.65 -0.13 7.25
C ILE A 7 -3.12 0.38 8.59
N HIS A 8 -4.13 -0.26 9.18
CA HIS A 8 -4.62 0.13 10.51
C HIS A 8 -3.52 0.12 11.59
N LEU A 9 -2.62 -0.86 11.54
CA LEU A 9 -1.48 -0.94 12.46
C LEU A 9 -0.40 0.13 12.20
N GLU A 10 -0.15 0.47 10.93
CA GLU A 10 0.82 1.52 10.54
C GLU A 10 0.34 2.92 10.91
N LEU A 11 -0.98 3.13 10.87
CA LEU A 11 -1.59 4.40 11.25
C LEU A 11 -1.33 4.71 12.74
N ARG A 12 -1.33 3.73 13.64
CA ARG A 12 -1.08 3.92 15.09
C ARG A 12 -1.89 5.10 15.69
N ASN A 13 -3.18 5.17 15.38
CA ASN A 13 -4.10 6.27 15.74
C ASN A 13 -3.85 7.62 15.03
N ARG A 14 -3.01 7.66 13.99
CA ARG A 14 -2.91 8.81 13.09
C ARG A 14 -3.97 8.75 12.01
N THR A 15 -4.30 9.92 11.49
CA THR A 15 -5.09 10.11 10.29
C THR A 15 -4.31 9.61 9.06
N PRO A 16 -4.99 8.93 8.11
CA PRO A 16 -4.36 8.52 6.84
C PRO A 16 -3.72 9.68 6.08
N SER A 17 -4.30 10.87 6.21
CA SER A 17 -3.81 12.09 5.57
C SER A 17 -2.46 12.57 6.09
N ASP A 18 -2.08 12.28 7.34
CA ASP A 18 -0.78 12.66 7.89
C ASP A 18 0.31 11.61 7.66
N MET A 19 -0.04 10.50 7.00
CA MET A 19 0.86 9.38 6.80
C MET A 19 1.79 9.64 5.61
N LYS A 20 3.09 9.78 5.90
CA LYS A 20 4.14 10.00 4.89
C LYS A 20 4.78 8.73 4.36
N GLU A 21 4.74 7.67 5.14
CA GLU A 21 5.40 6.40 4.82
C GLU A 21 4.48 5.25 5.17
N LEU A 22 4.32 4.30 4.24
CA LEU A 22 3.49 3.12 4.41
C LEU A 22 4.20 1.86 3.92
N VAL A 23 4.34 0.87 4.81
CA VAL A 23 5.00 -0.41 4.51
C VAL A 23 4.00 -1.56 4.57
N LEU A 24 3.61 -2.04 3.38
CA LEU A 24 2.64 -3.11 3.18
C LEU A 24 3.29 -4.45 2.79
N ASP A 25 4.58 -4.61 3.03
CA ASP A 25 5.31 -5.82 2.64
C ASP A 25 4.69 -7.07 3.25
N ASN A 26 4.63 -8.15 2.46
CA ASN A 26 4.03 -9.44 2.84
C ASN A 26 2.56 -9.36 3.28
N SER A 27 1.87 -8.26 2.92
CA SER A 27 0.42 -8.17 3.10
C SER A 27 -0.31 -8.93 1.99
N ARG A 28 -1.47 -9.50 2.34
CA ARG A 28 -2.34 -10.19 1.40
C ARG A 28 -3.39 -9.21 0.90
N LEU A 29 -3.49 -9.05 -0.42
CA LEU A 29 -4.61 -8.35 -1.05
C LEU A 29 -5.88 -9.19 -0.90
N ASN A 30 -6.99 -8.54 -0.57
CA ASN A 30 -8.29 -9.17 -0.59
C ASN A 30 -8.83 -9.10 -2.03
N GLU A 31 -9.09 -10.25 -2.65
CA GLU A 31 -9.58 -10.35 -4.04
C GLU A 31 -8.75 -9.57 -5.09
N GLY A 32 -7.44 -9.40 -4.84
CA GLY A 32 -6.54 -8.66 -5.74
C GLY A 32 -6.74 -7.15 -5.76
N LYS A 33 -7.53 -6.59 -4.83
CA LYS A 33 -7.75 -5.15 -4.68
C LYS A 33 -6.93 -4.57 -3.53
N LEU A 34 -6.36 -3.38 -3.78
CA LEU A 34 -5.77 -2.53 -2.74
C LEU A 34 -6.91 -2.02 -1.85
N GLU A 35 -7.04 -2.59 -0.66
CA GLU A 35 -8.02 -2.20 0.36
C GLU A 35 -7.32 -1.31 1.41
N GLY A 36 -7.90 -0.15 1.71
CA GLY A 36 -7.38 0.83 2.68
C GLY A 36 -6.39 1.86 2.13
N LEU A 37 -5.96 1.74 0.86
CA LEU A 37 -5.26 2.79 0.12
C LEU A 37 -6.29 3.62 -0.67
N THR A 38 -6.88 4.59 0.02
CA THR A 38 -7.84 5.55 -0.54
C THR A 38 -7.15 6.88 -0.86
N ASP A 39 -7.88 7.77 -1.51
CA ASP A 39 -7.53 9.18 -1.74
C ASP A 39 -7.22 9.96 -0.45
N GLU A 40 -7.48 9.40 0.73
CA GLU A 40 -7.19 10.01 2.03
C GLU A 40 -5.69 10.06 2.36
N CYS A 41 -4.85 9.26 1.70
CA CYS A 41 -3.40 9.22 1.91
C CYS A 41 -2.67 10.31 1.09
N GLU A 42 -3.09 11.56 1.23
CA GLU A 42 -2.61 12.68 0.42
C GLU A 42 -1.14 13.03 0.69
N GLU A 43 -0.65 12.93 1.93
CA GLU A 43 0.75 13.22 2.28
C GLU A 43 1.71 12.04 2.08
N LEU A 44 1.25 10.93 1.47
CA LEU A 44 2.07 9.73 1.35
C LEU A 44 3.22 9.95 0.35
N GLU A 45 4.45 9.96 0.87
CA GLU A 45 5.67 10.17 0.10
C GLU A 45 6.36 8.85 -0.26
N PHE A 46 6.20 7.82 0.58
CA PHE A 46 6.82 6.51 0.42
C PHE A 46 5.81 5.36 0.58
N LEU A 47 5.80 4.44 -0.38
CA LEU A 47 4.99 3.23 -0.36
C LEU A 47 5.84 2.00 -0.69
N SER A 48 5.85 1.01 0.21
CA SER A 48 6.45 -0.31 -0.05
C SER A 48 5.38 -1.40 -0.13
N THR A 49 5.39 -2.16 -1.20
CA THR A 49 4.43 -3.24 -1.50
C THR A 49 5.15 -4.48 -2.03
N ILE A 50 6.10 -4.98 -1.25
CA ILE A 50 6.90 -6.16 -1.60
C ILE A 50 6.11 -7.44 -1.30
N ASN A 51 6.11 -8.39 -2.25
CA ASN A 51 5.53 -9.72 -2.07
C ASN A 51 4.02 -9.70 -1.71
N VAL A 52 3.28 -8.71 -2.22
CA VAL A 52 1.83 -8.56 -1.94
C VAL A 52 0.91 -9.17 -3.00
N GLY A 53 1.48 -9.65 -4.13
CA GLY A 53 0.71 -10.22 -5.23
C GLY A 53 -0.13 -9.18 -6.00
N LEU A 54 0.35 -7.93 -6.08
CA LEU A 54 -0.35 -6.85 -6.76
C LEU A 54 -0.47 -7.14 -8.26
N THR A 55 -1.70 -7.19 -8.76
CA THR A 55 -2.00 -7.39 -10.19
C THR A 55 -2.23 -6.06 -10.91
N SER A 56 -2.56 -4.98 -10.19
CA SER A 56 -2.81 -3.66 -10.76
C SER A 56 -2.40 -2.53 -9.82
N ILE A 57 -1.82 -1.49 -10.41
CA ILE A 57 -1.42 -0.23 -9.74
C ILE A 57 -2.42 0.90 -9.94
N ALA A 58 -3.57 0.65 -10.56
CA ALA A 58 -4.56 1.69 -10.89
C ALA A 58 -5.01 2.50 -9.66
N ASN A 59 -5.13 1.84 -8.51
CA ASN A 59 -5.54 2.49 -7.25
C ASN A 59 -4.46 3.43 -6.67
N LEU A 60 -3.20 3.33 -7.11
CA LEU A 60 -2.10 4.20 -6.67
C LEU A 60 -2.09 5.57 -7.36
N THR A 61 -2.86 5.74 -8.44
CA THR A 61 -2.96 7.01 -9.19
C THR A 61 -3.50 8.17 -8.35
N LYS A 62 -4.12 7.87 -7.21
CA LYS A 62 -4.65 8.85 -6.26
C LYS A 62 -3.59 9.47 -5.34
N LEU A 63 -2.39 8.87 -5.26
CA LEU A 63 -1.30 9.31 -4.39
C LEU A 63 -0.44 10.35 -5.12
N ASN A 64 -0.90 11.60 -5.12
CA ASN A 64 -0.25 12.71 -5.81
C ASN A 64 1.13 13.11 -5.23
N LYS A 65 1.36 12.92 -3.93
CA LYS A 65 2.63 13.24 -3.26
C LYS A 65 3.64 12.09 -3.20
N LEU A 66 3.30 10.94 -3.79
CA LEU A 66 4.16 9.76 -3.76
C LEU A 66 5.47 10.02 -4.51
N LYS A 67 6.58 10.05 -3.79
CA LYS A 67 7.92 10.27 -4.33
C LYS A 67 8.65 8.97 -4.62
N LYS A 68 8.39 7.94 -3.82
CA LYS A 68 9.08 6.65 -3.93
C LYS A 68 8.11 5.49 -3.75
N LEU A 69 8.17 4.57 -4.70
CA LEU A 69 7.37 3.36 -4.74
C LEU A 69 8.29 2.14 -4.85
N GLU A 70 8.24 1.25 -3.87
CA GLU A 70 8.94 -0.03 -3.91
C GLU A 70 7.95 -1.14 -4.23
N LEU A 71 8.09 -1.67 -5.44
CA LEU A 71 7.35 -2.82 -5.95
C LEU A 71 8.33 -3.96 -6.18
N LYS A 72 8.07 -5.10 -5.55
CA LYS A 72 8.83 -6.32 -5.84
C LYS A 72 7.86 -7.47 -6.02
N GLN A 73 7.69 -7.85 -7.29
CA GLN A 73 6.99 -9.06 -7.67
C GLN A 73 7.98 -10.22 -7.52
N VAL A 74 7.70 -11.17 -6.63
CA VAL A 74 8.29 -12.49 -6.77
C VAL A 74 7.61 -13.08 -7.99
N ILE A 75 8.35 -13.24 -9.08
CA ILE A 75 7.93 -14.05 -10.22
C ILE A 75 7.53 -15.39 -9.60
N GLN A 76 6.23 -15.71 -9.60
CA GLN A 76 5.79 -17.07 -9.35
C GLN A 76 6.39 -17.85 -10.51
N ASN A 77 7.56 -18.47 -10.28
CA ASN A 77 8.14 -19.40 -11.23
C ASN A 77 7.07 -20.49 -11.43
N VAL A 78 6.42 -20.42 -12.60
CA VAL A 78 5.63 -21.50 -13.17
C VAL A 78 6.55 -22.30 -14.07
#